data_AF-A0A925SIU0-F1
#
_entry.id   AF-A0A925SIU0-F1
#
_cell.length_a   1.000
_cell.length_b   1.000
_cell.length_c   1.000
_cell.angle_alpha   90.00
_cell.angle_beta   90.00
_cell.angle_gamma   90.00
#
_symmetry.space_group_name_H-M   'P 1'
#
loop_
_entity.id
_entity.type
_entity.pdbx_description
1 polymer ?
#
loop_
_entity_poly.entity_id
_entity_poly.type
_entity_poly.pdbx_seq_one_letter_code
_entity_poly.pdbx_strand_id
1 'polypeptide(L)'
;MGPHSSIYLGRLAPSPTGHLHLGHARTFALAADRARAAGGRLLLRIDDLDTARCRPEFAAAALDDLAWLGLAWEQPILTQSLRLPLYRAALARLHAARLIFPCHRSRKDLASALSAPHEPNPAPDEPELPDEPELPDEPELPDEPELPAS
;
A
#
# COMPACT_ATOMS: atom_id res chain seq x y z
N MET A 1 28.54 13.26 -6.47
CA MET A 1 27.11 12.92 -6.59
C MET A 1 26.54 13.82 -7.67
N GLY A 2 26.37 13.31 -8.89
CA GLY A 2 25.91 14.12 -10.02
C GLY A 2 24.44 14.53 -9.85
N PRO A 3 23.97 15.62 -10.47
CA PRO A 3 22.57 15.98 -10.43
C PRO A 3 21.76 14.87 -11.12
N HIS A 4 21.02 14.09 -10.35
CA HIS A 4 19.95 13.28 -10.91
C HIS A 4 18.89 14.24 -11.41
N SER A 5 18.95 14.60 -12.69
CA SER A 5 17.81 15.18 -13.38
C SER A 5 16.72 14.11 -13.40
N SER A 6 15.95 14.05 -12.32
CA SER A 6 14.83 13.13 -12.23
C SER A 6 13.71 13.71 -13.07
N ILE A 7 13.46 13.08 -14.21
CA ILE A 7 12.25 13.33 -15.00
C ILE A 7 11.05 13.13 -14.08
N TYR A 8 10.07 14.04 -14.12
CA TYR A 8 8.84 13.88 -13.35
C TYR A 8 8.07 12.66 -13.86
N LEU A 9 7.70 11.74 -12.95
CA LEU A 9 6.94 10.54 -13.27
C LEU A 9 5.62 10.53 -12.49
N GLY A 10 4.53 10.83 -13.18
CA GLY A 10 3.17 10.75 -12.66
C GLY A 10 2.59 9.34 -12.82
N ARG A 11 1.48 9.06 -12.11
CA ARG A 11 0.69 7.84 -12.32
C ARG A 11 -0.80 8.09 -12.17
N LEU A 12 -1.59 7.34 -12.94
CA LEU A 12 -3.01 7.10 -12.71
C LEU A 12 -3.15 5.71 -12.09
N ALA A 13 -3.88 5.60 -10.98
CA ALA A 13 -3.96 4.35 -10.23
C ALA A 13 -5.40 4.01 -9.80
N PRO A 14 -6.29 3.64 -10.75
CA PRO A 14 -7.64 3.24 -10.40
C PRO A 14 -7.65 1.87 -9.68
N SER A 15 -8.43 1.77 -8.61
CA SER A 15 -8.80 0.49 -7.98
C SER A 15 -10.10 0.00 -8.60
N PRO A 16 -10.15 -1.20 -9.21
CA PRO A 16 -11.31 -1.67 -9.96
C PRO A 16 -12.40 -2.24 -9.04
N THR A 17 -12.82 -1.48 -8.04
CA THR A 17 -13.87 -1.86 -7.06
C THR A 17 -15.25 -1.25 -7.39
N GLY A 18 -15.33 -0.48 -8.47
CA GLY A 18 -16.53 0.20 -8.97
C GLY A 18 -16.19 1.13 -10.14
N HIS A 19 -17.22 1.75 -10.73
CA HIS A 19 -17.03 2.75 -11.79
C HIS A 19 -16.30 4.00 -11.29
N LEU A 20 -15.62 4.70 -12.19
CA LEU A 20 -15.06 6.00 -11.86
C LEU A 20 -16.19 7.00 -11.64
N HIS A 21 -15.98 7.93 -10.71
CA HIS A 21 -16.88 9.06 -10.47
C HIS A 21 -16.11 10.36 -10.66
N LEU A 22 -16.81 11.50 -10.63
CA LEU A 22 -16.22 12.81 -10.90
C LEU A 22 -14.98 13.14 -10.05
N GLY A 23 -14.95 12.71 -8.78
CA GLY A 23 -13.77 12.84 -7.92
C GLY A 23 -12.52 12.13 -8.46
N HIS A 24 -12.67 10.93 -9.04
CA HIS A 24 -11.58 10.23 -9.71
C HIS A 24 -11.15 10.97 -10.97
N ALA A 25 -12.11 11.37 -11.83
CA ALA A 25 -11.83 12.11 -13.06
C ALA A 25 -11.00 13.38 -12.78
N ARG A 26 -11.41 14.19 -11.80
CA ARG A 26 -10.67 15.40 -11.39
C ARG A 26 -9.26 15.08 -10.92
N THR A 27 -9.10 14.05 -10.10
CA THR A 27 -7.80 13.64 -9.53
C THR A 27 -6.85 13.17 -10.63
N PHE A 28 -7.34 12.36 -11.56
CA PHE A 28 -6.56 11.83 -12.67
C PHE A 28 -6.19 12.90 -13.69
N ALA A 29 -7.12 13.82 -14.00
CA ALA A 29 -6.82 14.98 -14.85
C ALA A 29 -5.71 15.85 -14.24
N LEU A 30 -5.80 16.16 -12.94
CA LEU A 30 -4.77 16.94 -12.26
C LEU A 30 -3.40 16.22 -12.25
N ALA A 31 -3.37 14.91 -12.06
CA ALA A 31 -2.14 14.13 -12.11
C ALA A 31 -1.51 14.16 -13.52
N ALA A 32 -2.32 14.04 -14.56
CA ALA A 32 -1.88 14.13 -15.95
C ALA A 32 -1.36 15.53 -16.29
N ASP A 33 -2.06 16.58 -15.86
CA ASP A 33 -1.67 17.97 -16.06
C ASP A 33 -0.33 18.29 -15.40
N ARG A 34 -0.11 17.78 -14.18
CA ARG A 34 1.18 17.93 -13.48
C ARG A 34 2.31 17.26 -14.24
N ALA A 35 2.09 16.04 -14.75
CA ALA A 35 3.09 15.33 -15.55
C ALA A 35 3.42 16.10 -16.83
N ARG A 36 2.40 16.57 -17.54
CA ARG A 36 2.56 17.35 -18.77
C ARG A 36 3.25 18.69 -18.53
N ALA A 37 2.87 19.44 -17.48
CA ALA A 37 3.47 20.72 -17.14
C ALA A 37 4.96 20.59 -16.78
N ALA A 38 5.38 19.44 -16.24
CA ALA A 38 6.77 19.14 -15.93
C ALA A 38 7.55 18.57 -17.13
N GLY A 39 6.94 18.44 -18.32
CA GLY A 39 7.55 17.71 -19.46
C GLY A 39 7.87 16.25 -19.11
N GLY A 40 7.11 15.69 -18.16
CA GLY A 40 7.34 14.39 -17.58
C GLY A 40 6.58 13.27 -18.27
N ARG A 41 6.56 12.13 -17.57
CA ARG A 41 5.98 10.87 -18.02
C ARG A 41 4.76 10.54 -17.18
N LEU A 42 3.78 9.85 -17.76
CA LEU A 42 2.56 9.42 -17.05
C LEU A 42 2.34 7.92 -17.24
N LEU A 43 2.31 7.18 -16.14
CA LEU A 43 2.01 5.74 -16.14
C LEU A 43 0.56 5.46 -15.76
N LEU A 44 0.04 4.29 -16.13
CA LEU A 44 -1.21 3.77 -15.60
C LEU A 44 -0.97 2.45 -14.85
N ARG A 45 -1.58 2.33 -13.67
CA ARG A 45 -1.46 1.17 -12.80
C ARG A 45 -2.80 0.74 -12.22
N ILE A 46 -3.32 -0.42 -12.63
CA ILE A 46 -4.51 -1.01 -12.00
C ILE A 46 -4.15 -1.51 -10.60
N ASP A 47 -4.85 -1.02 -9.58
CA ASP A 47 -4.61 -1.35 -8.17
C ASP A 47 -5.59 -2.42 -7.67
N ASP A 48 -5.34 -3.66 -8.09
CA ASP A 48 -6.21 -4.83 -7.93
C ASP A 48 -5.79 -5.78 -6.79
N LEU A 49 -5.17 -5.26 -5.73
CA LEU A 49 -4.69 -6.08 -4.61
C LEU A 49 -5.81 -6.59 -3.69
N ASP A 50 -6.96 -5.91 -3.66
CA ASP A 50 -8.15 -6.38 -2.95
C ASP A 50 -9.01 -7.24 -3.88
N THR A 51 -8.60 -8.48 -4.07
CA THR A 51 -9.23 -9.40 -5.02
C THR A 51 -10.71 -9.67 -4.73
N ALA A 52 -11.13 -9.57 -3.47
CA ALA A 52 -12.53 -9.78 -3.08
C ALA A 52 -13.45 -8.68 -3.62
N ARG A 53 -12.96 -7.44 -3.64
CA ARG A 53 -13.72 -6.27 -4.13
C ARG A 53 -13.45 -5.93 -5.58
N CYS A 54 -12.31 -6.35 -6.14
CA CYS A 54 -11.94 -6.04 -7.50
C CYS A 54 -12.72 -6.86 -8.52
N ARG A 55 -13.08 -6.24 -9.64
CA ARG A 55 -13.78 -6.88 -10.75
C ARG A 55 -13.18 -6.46 -12.10
N PRO A 56 -12.93 -7.38 -13.04
CA PRO A 56 -12.34 -7.05 -14.34
C PRO A 56 -13.15 -6.02 -15.15
N GLU A 57 -14.47 -6.04 -15.06
CA GLU A 57 -15.36 -5.09 -15.74
C GLU A 57 -15.13 -3.65 -15.29
N PHE A 58 -14.79 -3.42 -14.01
CA PHE A 58 -14.46 -2.08 -13.52
C PHE A 58 -13.07 -1.64 -13.94
N ALA A 59 -12.12 -2.58 -14.13
CA ALA A 59 -10.82 -2.25 -14.69
C ALA A 59 -10.96 -1.79 -16.15
N ALA A 60 -11.74 -2.52 -16.96
CA ALA A 60 -12.03 -2.13 -18.34
C ALA A 60 -12.76 -0.78 -18.41
N ALA A 61 -13.83 -0.60 -17.63
CA ALA A 61 -14.58 0.65 -17.59
C ALA A 61 -13.71 1.84 -17.16
N ALA A 62 -12.81 1.66 -16.19
CA ALA A 62 -11.88 2.71 -15.79
C ALA A 62 -10.92 3.08 -16.92
N LEU A 63 -10.42 2.13 -17.70
CA LEU A 63 -9.57 2.42 -18.86
C LEU A 63 -10.33 3.21 -19.93
N ASP A 64 -11.58 2.81 -20.20
CA ASP A 64 -12.45 3.49 -21.16
C ASP A 64 -12.77 4.92 -20.73
N ASP A 65 -13.14 5.13 -19.46
CA ASP A 65 -13.41 6.44 -18.88
C ASP A 65 -12.18 7.37 -18.96
N LEU A 66 -10.99 6.85 -18.63
CA LEU A 66 -9.76 7.63 -18.68
C LEU A 66 -9.37 8.00 -20.12
N ALA A 67 -9.56 7.09 -21.07
CA ALA A 67 -9.36 7.37 -22.49
C ALA A 67 -10.38 8.38 -23.02
N TRP A 68 -11.64 8.25 -22.61
CA TRP A 68 -12.72 9.19 -22.96
C TRP A 68 -12.46 10.60 -22.43
N LEU A 69 -11.87 10.73 -21.24
CA LEU A 69 -11.39 12.00 -20.69
C LEU A 69 -10.19 12.60 -21.44
N GLY A 70 -9.66 11.90 -22.45
CA GLY A 70 -8.50 12.34 -23.24
C GLY A 70 -7.17 12.20 -22.51
N LEU A 71 -7.10 11.41 -21.44
CA LEU A 71 -5.85 11.16 -20.73
C LEU A 71 -5.03 10.13 -21.47
N ALA A 72 -3.79 10.48 -21.81
CA ALA A 72 -2.83 9.57 -22.44
C ALA A 72 -1.78 9.14 -21.41
N TRP A 73 -1.48 7.84 -21.38
CA TRP A 73 -0.47 7.23 -20.52
C TRP A 73 0.44 6.31 -21.31
N GLU A 74 1.60 6.01 -20.74
CA GLU A 74 2.56 5.10 -21.34
C GLU A 74 2.15 3.63 -21.18
N GLN A 75 2.52 2.83 -22.19
CA GLN A 75 2.40 1.39 -22.17
C GLN A 75 3.75 0.75 -21.78
N PRO A 76 3.74 -0.44 -21.16
CA PRO A 76 2.56 -1.23 -20.78
C PRO A 76 1.89 -0.72 -19.50
N ILE A 77 0.58 -0.92 -19.40
CA ILE A 77 -0.18 -0.78 -18.14
C ILE A 77 0.38 -1.75 -17.10
N LEU A 78 0.51 -1.28 -15.85
CA LEU A 78 0.93 -2.11 -14.72
C LEU A 78 -0.28 -2.67 -13.98
N THR A 79 -0.33 -3.97 -13.76
CA THR A 79 -1.33 -4.62 -12.88
C THR A 79 -0.66 -5.05 -11.58
N GLN A 80 -1.24 -4.68 -10.42
CA GLN A 80 -0.60 -4.90 -9.13
C GLN A 80 -0.57 -6.37 -8.71
N SER A 81 -1.62 -7.13 -8.98
CA SER A 81 -1.67 -8.57 -8.68
C SER A 81 -0.55 -9.35 -9.37
N LEU A 82 -0.15 -8.96 -10.59
CA LEU A 82 0.98 -9.56 -11.31
C LEU A 82 2.34 -9.28 -10.66
N ARG A 83 2.40 -8.35 -9.72
CA ARG A 83 3.63 -7.92 -9.02
C ARG A 83 3.77 -8.52 -7.62
N LEU A 84 2.87 -9.41 -7.21
CA LEU A 84 2.95 -10.11 -5.93
C LEU A 84 4.34 -10.73 -5.64
N PRO A 85 5.08 -11.32 -6.61
CA PRO A 85 6.43 -11.82 -6.36
C PRO A 85 7.39 -10.74 -5.85
N LEU A 86 7.28 -9.52 -6.34
CA LEU A 86 8.12 -8.39 -5.90
C LEU A 86 7.80 -7.99 -4.46
N TYR A 87 6.51 -7.99 -4.09
CA TYR A 87 6.08 -7.68 -2.72
C TYR A 87 6.51 -8.76 -1.74
N ARG A 88 6.42 -10.03 -2.12
CA ARG A 88 6.93 -11.15 -1.32
C ARG A 88 8.44 -11.06 -1.11
N ALA A 89 9.21 -10.74 -2.16
CA ALA A 89 10.65 -10.55 -2.05
C ALA A 89 11.02 -9.36 -1.15
N ALA A 90 10.29 -8.24 -1.26
CA ALA A 90 10.48 -7.09 -0.36
C ALA A 90 10.15 -7.45 1.10
N LEU A 91 9.04 -8.15 1.33
CA LEU A 91 8.63 -8.62 2.65
C LEU A 91 9.68 -9.57 3.26
N ALA A 92 10.21 -10.50 2.47
CA ALA A 92 11.27 -11.41 2.91
C ALA A 92 12.55 -10.67 3.32
N ARG A 93 12.94 -9.63 2.57
CA ARG A 93 14.09 -8.77 2.93
C ARG A 93 13.86 -8.02 4.24
N LEU A 94 12.67 -7.46 4.42
CA LEU A 94 12.31 -6.77 5.66
C LEU A 94 12.27 -7.72 6.85
N HIS A 95 11.76 -8.95 6.66
CA HIS A 95 11.76 -10.00 7.66
C HIS A 95 13.20 -10.39 8.06
N ALA A 96 14.06 -10.65 7.08
CA ALA A 96 15.46 -10.99 7.32
C ALA A 96 16.24 -9.87 8.03
N ALA A 97 15.87 -8.61 7.79
CA ALA A 97 16.44 -7.45 8.47
C ALA A 97 15.81 -7.17 9.86
N ARG A 98 14.88 -8.02 10.35
CA ARG A 98 14.12 -7.81 11.60
C ARG A 98 13.39 -6.46 11.67
N LEU A 99 12.96 -5.93 10.53
CA LEU A 99 12.25 -4.65 10.42
C LEU A 99 10.72 -4.79 10.44
N ILE A 100 10.20 -6.02 10.52
CA ILE A 100 8.78 -6.34 10.61
C ILE A 100 8.56 -7.46 11.61
N PHE A 101 7.38 -7.49 12.22
CA PHE A 101 6.93 -8.53 13.13
C PHE A 101 5.45 -8.85 12.86
N PRO A 102 4.99 -10.09 13.12
CA PRO A 102 3.58 -10.44 12.99
C PRO A 102 2.75 -9.75 14.08
N CYS A 103 1.59 -9.18 13.70
CA CYS A 103 0.63 -8.64 14.66
C CYS A 103 -0.50 -9.65 14.89
N HIS A 104 -0.66 -10.09 16.14
CA HIS A 104 -1.70 -11.05 16.54
C HIS A 104 -3.00 -10.38 17.02
N ARG A 105 -3.06 -9.04 17.00
CA ARG A 105 -4.24 -8.29 17.43
C ARG A 105 -5.35 -8.41 16.39
N SER A 106 -6.58 -8.63 16.84
CA SER A 106 -7.74 -8.55 15.95
C SER A 106 -7.98 -7.10 15.52
N ARG A 107 -8.78 -6.88 14.47
CA ARG A 107 -9.18 -5.52 14.08
C ARG A 107 -9.90 -4.78 15.22
N LYS A 108 -10.65 -5.50 16.06
CA LYS A 108 -11.34 -4.95 17.23
C LYS A 108 -10.33 -4.47 18.28
N ASP A 109 -9.30 -5.26 18.55
CA ASP A 109 -8.26 -4.91 19.52
C ASP A 109 -7.46 -3.69 19.04
N LEU A 110 -7.17 -3.62 17.73
CA LEU A 110 -6.49 -2.47 17.15
C LEU A 110 -7.33 -1.19 17.26
N ALA A 111 -8.63 -1.25 16.99
CA ALA A 111 -9.52 -0.10 17.14
C ALA A 111 -9.58 0.40 18.60
N SER A 112 -9.59 -0.52 19.57
CA SER A 112 -9.55 -0.17 20.99
C SER A 112 -8.23 0.47 21.40
N ALA A 113 -7.10 0.00 20.87
CA ALA A 113 -5.78 0.54 21.19
C ALA A 113 -5.52 1.93 20.58
N LEU A 114 -6.06 2.20 19.38
CA LEU A 114 -5.96 3.51 18.72
C LEU A 114 -6.82 4.60 19.39
N SER A 115 -7.77 4.20 20.24
CA SER A 115 -8.64 5.10 21.01
C SER A 115 -8.08 5.46 22.39
N ALA A 116 -6.80 5.19 22.67
CA ALA A 116 -6.20 5.59 23.96
C ALA A 116 -6.40 7.11 24.18
N PRO A 117 -7.05 7.52 25.28
CA PRO A 117 -7.15 8.93 25.62
C PRO A 117 -5.71 9.45 25.79
N HIS A 118 -5.34 10.45 24.99
CA HIS A 118 -4.17 11.26 25.32
C HIS A 118 -4.58 12.05 26.56
N GLU A 119 -4.27 11.54 27.75
CA GLU A 119 -4.25 12.41 28.92
C GLU A 119 -3.26 13.55 28.59
N PRO A 120 -3.60 14.82 28.84
CA PRO A 120 -2.64 15.89 28.66
C PRO A 120 -1.49 15.66 29.65
N ASN A 121 -0.40 15.09 29.16
CA ASN A 121 0.82 14.85 29.92
C ASN A 121 1.53 16.21 30.11
N PRO A 122 1.70 16.73 31.35
CA PRO A 122 2.47 17.95 31.57
C PRO A 122 4.00 17.72 31.59
N ALA A 123 4.49 16.50 31.32
CA ALA A 123 5.92 16.20 31.23
C ALA A 123 6.38 15.98 29.77
N PRO A 124 7.62 16.35 29.39
CA PRO A 124 8.13 16.14 28.04
C PRO A 124 8.22 14.64 27.71
N ASP A 125 7.63 14.25 26.59
CA ASP A 125 7.51 12.88 26.06
C ASP A 125 8.86 12.32 25.53
N GLU A 126 9.85 12.14 26.41
CA GLU A 126 10.96 11.22 26.10
C GLU A 126 10.75 9.91 26.86
N PRO A 127 10.44 8.78 26.17
CA PRO A 127 10.45 7.49 26.82
C PRO A 127 11.90 7.15 27.20
N GLU A 128 12.18 7.01 28.49
CA GLU A 128 13.41 6.38 28.97
C GLU A 128 13.39 4.90 28.53
N LEU A 129 14.08 4.62 27.43
CA LEU A 129 14.35 3.25 27.02
C LEU A 129 15.46 2.70 27.93
N PRO A 130 15.29 1.50 28.51
CA PRO A 130 16.40 0.84 29.19
C PRO A 130 17.55 0.61 28.20
N ASP A 131 18.79 0.77 28.66
CA ASP A 131 19.98 0.66 27.81
C ASP A 131 20.08 -0.69 27.08
N GLU A 132 19.48 -1.75 27.63
CA GLU A 132 19.34 -3.05 26.96
C GLU A 132 17.88 -3.55 26.99
N PRO A 133 17.32 -3.99 25.85
CA PRO A 133 16.01 -4.60 25.82
C PRO A 133 16.06 -6.01 26.41
N GLU A 134 15.33 -6.26 27.49
CA GLU A 134 15.04 -7.63 27.95
C GLU A 134 14.21 -8.34 26.87
N LEU A 135 14.85 -9.25 26.15
CA LEU A 135 14.17 -10.20 25.29
C LEU A 135 13.72 -11.38 26.16
N PRO A 136 12.48 -11.89 26.00
CA PRO A 136 12.10 -13.14 26.63
C PRO A 136 12.97 -14.29 26.10
N ASP A 137 13.37 -15.20 26.99
CA ASP A 137 14.09 -16.42 26.64
C ASP A 137 13.16 -17.35 25.84
N GLU A 138 13.39 -17.36 24.52
CA GLU A 138 12.69 -18.09 23.45
C GLU A 138 11.17 -17.86 23.30
N PRO A 139 10.67 -17.66 22.07
CA PRO A 139 9.23 -17.64 21.84
C PRO A 139 8.66 -19.06 21.99
N GLU A 140 7.75 -19.26 22.95
CA GLU A 140 6.88 -20.44 22.97
C GLU A 140 6.13 -20.52 21.64
N LEU A 141 6.50 -21.49 20.80
CA LEU A 141 5.76 -21.84 19.60
C LEU A 141 4.44 -22.47 20.03
N PRO A 142 3.30 -22.09 19.42
CA PRO A 142 2.04 -22.76 19.70
C PRO A 142 2.09 -24.23 19.25
N ASP A 143 1.50 -25.11 20.05
CA ASP A 143 1.38 -26.54 19.75
C ASP A 143 0.77 -26.78 18.37
N GLU A 144 1.31 -27.77 17.64
CA GLU A 144 0.78 -28.17 16.34
C GLU A 144 -0.67 -28.67 16.48
N PRO A 145 -1.58 -28.27 15.57
CA PRO A 145 -2.96 -28.75 15.64
C PRO A 145 -3.02 -30.25 15.35
N GLU A 146 -3.61 -31.02 16.26
CA GLU A 146 -3.94 -32.43 16.04
C GLU A 146 -4.83 -32.56 14.80
N LEU A 147 -4.30 -33.23 13.78
CA LEU A 147 -5.06 -33.63 12.60
C LEU A 147 -6.07 -34.71 13.01
N PRO A 148 -7.34 -34.63 12.59
CA PRO A 148 -8.32 -35.66 12.89
C PRO A 148 -7.92 -36.99 12.23
N ALA A 149 -7.97 -38.07 13.02
CA ALA A 149 -7.77 -39.44 12.55
C ALA A 149 -8.83 -39.81 11.50
N SER A 150 -8.39 -40.55 10.48
CA SER A 150 -9.17 -41.00 9.31
C SER A 150 -10.34 -41.91 9.63
#